data_AF-A0A9N9CZH0-F1
#
_entry.id   AF-A0A9N9CZH0-F1
#
_cell.length_a   1.000
_cell.length_b   1.000
_cell.length_c   1.000
_cell.angle_alpha   90.00
_cell.angle_beta   90.00
_cell.angle_gamma   90.00
#
_symmetry.space_group_name_H-M   'P 1'
#
loop_
_entity.id
_entity.type
_entity.pdbx_description
1 polymer ?
#
loop_
_entity_poly.entity_id
_entity_poly.type
_entity_poly.pdbx_seq_one_letter_code
_entity_poly.pdbx_strand_id
1 'polypeptide(L)'
;MTMKEALQKAGESLTLVEHLKSCKRHEVQDTLSLNNARNMPSYKQNVAKRIRKVESFNIARQELIKEKRAHVKNLRKERDTINRINIQFAKFLRQSVIAPFNDVYADYLDHFIQEEKIKKAHNLSNYNDKVLKGLERVYLTKIESIKNAIGKDHSFEQLISPEDIEMLVQELYSLELYGAALKKANDIEISSENFAFLDKSNNGPMREKVGTMQSQKHYSSSSLF
;
A
#
# COMPACT_ATOMS: atom_id res chain seq x y z
N MET A 1 -30.24 -59.07 -41.97
CA MET A 1 -29.24 -59.91 -41.30
C MET A 1 -29.27 -61.26 -41.98
N THR A 2 -28.24 -61.57 -42.76
CA THR A 2 -28.21 -62.83 -43.52
C THR A 2 -27.82 -63.98 -42.58
N MET A 3 -28.30 -65.20 -42.87
CA MET A 3 -28.05 -66.40 -42.04
C MET A 3 -26.55 -66.64 -41.78
N LYS A 4 -25.70 -66.18 -42.70
CA LYS A 4 -24.23 -66.22 -42.61
C LYS A 4 -23.67 -65.30 -41.51
N GLU A 5 -24.23 -64.09 -41.37
CA GLU A 5 -23.83 -63.13 -40.33
C GLU A 5 -24.25 -63.59 -38.93
N ALA A 6 -25.40 -64.27 -38.82
CA ALA A 6 -25.87 -64.84 -37.56
C ALA A 6 -24.95 -65.97 -37.07
N LEU A 7 -24.55 -66.87 -37.98
CA LEU A 7 -23.61 -67.95 -37.68
C LEU A 7 -22.21 -67.42 -37.31
N GLN A 8 -21.74 -66.39 -38.00
CA GLN A 8 -20.45 -65.76 -37.68
C GLN A 8 -20.46 -65.11 -36.28
N LYS A 9 -21.49 -64.32 -35.96
CA LYS A 9 -21.63 -63.72 -34.62
C LYS A 9 -21.76 -64.77 -33.52
N ALA A 10 -22.47 -65.87 -33.80
CA ALA A 10 -22.58 -66.99 -32.86
C ALA A 10 -21.22 -67.66 -32.62
N GLY A 11 -20.42 -67.85 -33.69
CA GLY A 11 -19.06 -68.36 -33.59
C GLY A 11 -18.16 -67.46 -32.75
N GLU A 12 -18.11 -66.16 -33.04
CA GLU A 12 -17.32 -65.16 -32.31
C GLU A 12 -17.71 -65.09 -30.82
N SER A 13 -19.01 -65.21 -30.51
CA SER A 13 -19.52 -65.24 -29.13
C SER A 13 -19.04 -66.49 -28.39
N LEU A 14 -18.99 -67.64 -29.06
CA LEU A 14 -18.51 -68.89 -28.49
C LEU A 14 -17.02 -68.80 -28.15
N THR A 15 -16.22 -68.26 -29.07
CA THR A 15 -14.78 -68.03 -28.87
C THR A 15 -14.51 -67.11 -27.69
N LEU A 16 -15.33 -66.06 -27.52
CA LEU A 16 -15.23 -65.16 -26.37
C LEU A 16 -15.53 -65.88 -25.04
N VAL A 17 -16.55 -66.74 -25.01
CA VAL A 17 -16.90 -67.54 -23.83
C VAL A 17 -15.80 -68.54 -23.48
N GLU A 18 -15.19 -69.18 -24.47
CA GLU A 18 -14.04 -70.07 -24.25
C GLU A 18 -12.82 -69.31 -23.73
N HIS A 19 -12.56 -68.12 -24.28
CA HIS A 19 -11.49 -67.25 -23.79
C HIS A 19 -11.72 -66.85 -22.34
N LEU A 20 -12.93 -66.43 -21.97
CA LEU A 20 -13.30 -66.08 -20.59
C LEU A 20 -13.15 -67.25 -19.62
N LYS A 21 -13.43 -68.49 -20.06
CA LYS A 21 -13.18 -69.70 -19.26
C LYS A 21 -11.70 -69.98 -19.06
N SER A 22 -10.85 -69.61 -20.03
CA SER A 22 -9.40 -69.76 -19.96
C SER A 22 -8.71 -68.67 -19.13
N CYS A 23 -9.36 -67.51 -18.97
CA CYS A 23 -8.86 -66.44 -18.11
C CYS A 23 -8.83 -66.89 -16.65
N LYS A 24 -7.66 -66.81 -16.01
CA LYS A 24 -7.57 -67.00 -14.55
C LYS A 24 -8.43 -65.95 -13.87
N ARG A 25 -9.29 -66.37 -12.94
CA ARG A 25 -10.07 -65.48 -12.09
C ARG A 25 -9.09 -64.52 -11.39
N HIS A 26 -9.14 -63.24 -11.71
CA HIS A 26 -8.36 -62.24 -11.00
C HIS A 26 -8.78 -62.25 -9.52
N GLU A 27 -7.82 -62.23 -8.62
CA GLU A 27 -8.11 -62.12 -7.19
C GLU A 27 -8.67 -60.72 -6.95
N VAL A 28 -9.97 -60.63 -6.64
CA VAL A 28 -10.57 -59.38 -6.19
C VAL A 28 -9.92 -59.06 -4.86
N GLN A 29 -9.01 -58.07 -4.84
CA GLN A 29 -8.48 -57.59 -3.57
C GLN A 29 -9.67 -57.05 -2.77
N ASP A 30 -9.98 -57.75 -1.68
CA ASP A 30 -11.10 -57.46 -0.82
C ASP A 30 -11.11 -55.97 -0.48
N THR A 31 -12.26 -55.30 -0.57
CA THR A 31 -12.41 -53.90 -0.12
C THR A 31 -12.06 -53.73 1.36
N LEU A 32 -12.07 -54.84 2.11
CA LEU A 32 -11.51 -54.96 3.46
C LEU A 32 -10.01 -54.62 3.50
N SER A 33 -9.20 -55.04 2.52
CA SER A 33 -7.76 -54.73 2.44
C SER A 33 -7.48 -53.23 2.29
N LEU A 34 -8.24 -52.53 1.45
CA LEU A 34 -8.16 -51.07 1.31
C LEU A 34 -8.66 -50.33 2.56
N ASN A 35 -9.74 -50.80 3.19
CA ASN A 35 -10.23 -50.24 4.44
C ASN A 35 -9.27 -50.50 5.61
N ASN A 36 -8.61 -51.66 5.63
CA ASN A 36 -7.57 -52.01 6.60
C ASN A 36 -6.32 -51.13 6.40
N ALA A 37 -5.91 -50.88 5.15
CA ALA A 37 -4.82 -49.94 4.83
C ALA A 37 -5.15 -48.50 5.27
N ARG A 38 -6.39 -48.04 5.10
CA ARG A 38 -6.87 -46.75 5.63
C ARG A 38 -6.94 -46.72 7.16
N ASN A 39 -7.12 -47.88 7.80
CA ASN A 39 -7.12 -48.04 9.24
C ASN A 39 -5.73 -48.24 9.85
N MET A 40 -4.67 -48.38 9.04
CA MET A 40 -3.32 -48.49 9.54
C MET A 40 -2.95 -47.26 10.40
N PRO A 41 -2.44 -47.46 11.62
CA PRO A 41 -2.09 -46.37 12.53
C PRO A 41 -1.14 -45.33 11.90
N SER A 42 -0.19 -45.79 11.08
CA SER A 42 0.76 -44.94 10.37
C SER A 42 0.09 -43.99 9.38
N TYR A 43 -0.87 -44.49 8.60
CA TYR A 43 -1.65 -43.68 7.66
C TYR A 43 -2.50 -42.64 8.39
N LYS A 44 -3.23 -43.06 9.44
CA LYS A 44 -4.03 -42.14 10.27
C LYS A 44 -3.19 -41.05 10.92
N GLN A 45 -2.00 -41.41 11.44
CA GLN A 45 -1.10 -40.44 12.06
C GLN A 45 -0.55 -39.43 11.04
N ASN A 46 -0.23 -39.88 9.82
CA ASN A 46 0.23 -39.00 8.75
C ASN A 46 -0.86 -38.03 8.28
N VAL A 47 -2.10 -38.53 8.11
CA VAL A 47 -3.25 -37.68 7.78
C VAL A 47 -3.50 -36.67 8.90
N ALA A 48 -3.50 -37.09 10.17
CA ALA A 48 -3.68 -36.21 11.32
C ALA A 48 -2.59 -35.12 11.40
N LYS A 49 -1.32 -35.48 11.15
CA LYS A 49 -0.21 -34.50 11.10
C LYS A 49 -0.42 -33.46 10.00
N ARG A 50 -0.87 -33.90 8.81
CA ARG A 50 -1.17 -32.99 7.69
C ARG A 50 -2.33 -32.07 8.00
N ILE A 51 -3.41 -32.60 8.58
CA ILE A 51 -4.58 -31.81 9.00
C ILE A 51 -4.15 -30.73 9.99
N ARG A 52 -3.43 -31.10 11.06
CA ARG A 52 -2.94 -30.14 12.07
C ARG A 52 -2.07 -29.04 11.45
N LYS A 53 -1.20 -29.38 10.50
CA LYS A 53 -0.35 -28.41 9.80
C LYS A 53 -1.17 -27.43 8.96
N VAL A 54 -2.20 -27.93 8.27
CA VAL A 54 -3.10 -27.10 7.47
C VAL A 54 -3.94 -26.20 8.37
N GLU A 55 -4.45 -26.73 9.48
CA GLU A 55 -5.19 -25.97 10.49
C GLU A 55 -4.33 -24.86 11.09
N SER A 56 -3.12 -25.17 11.55
CA SER A 56 -2.21 -24.16 12.11
C SER A 56 -1.88 -23.06 11.10
N PHE A 57 -1.65 -23.43 9.84
CA PHE A 57 -1.39 -22.45 8.77
C PHE A 57 -2.62 -21.57 8.50
N ASN A 58 -3.82 -22.16 8.49
CA ASN A 58 -5.05 -21.42 8.29
C ASN A 58 -5.34 -20.45 9.44
N ILE A 59 -5.08 -20.85 10.69
CA ILE A 59 -5.21 -19.97 11.87
C ILE A 59 -4.26 -18.78 11.73
N ALA A 60 -2.96 -19.03 11.50
CA ALA A 60 -1.97 -17.96 11.35
C ALA A 60 -2.32 -17.02 10.17
N ARG A 61 -2.80 -17.57 9.06
CA ARG A 61 -3.26 -16.78 7.91
C ARG A 61 -4.47 -15.90 8.26
N GLN A 62 -5.43 -16.42 9.02
CA GLN A 62 -6.60 -15.65 9.44
C GLN A 62 -6.24 -14.52 10.39
N GLU A 63 -5.32 -14.77 11.34
CA GLU A 63 -4.79 -13.75 12.25
C GLU A 63 -4.10 -12.62 11.49
N LEU A 64 -3.22 -12.97 10.54
CA LEU A 64 -2.55 -11.98 9.70
C LEU A 64 -3.54 -11.15 8.87
N ILE A 65 -4.56 -11.79 8.29
CA ILE A 65 -5.61 -11.06 7.54
C ILE A 65 -6.36 -10.11 8.47
N LYS A 66 -6.67 -10.53 9.71
CA LYS A 66 -7.36 -9.70 10.70
C LYS A 66 -6.52 -8.49 11.09
N GLU A 67 -5.23 -8.70 11.35
CA GLU A 67 -4.27 -7.64 11.65
C GLU A 67 -4.16 -6.63 10.51
N LYS A 68 -3.95 -7.09 9.27
CA LYS A 68 -3.87 -6.21 8.09
C LYS A 68 -5.16 -5.43 7.86
N ARG A 69 -6.34 -6.05 8.08
CA ARG A 69 -7.62 -5.35 7.99
C ARG A 69 -7.76 -4.26 9.05
N ALA A 70 -7.33 -4.52 10.29
CA ALA A 70 -7.32 -3.52 11.35
C ALA A 70 -6.39 -2.36 11.01
N HIS A 71 -5.19 -2.66 10.52
CA HIS A 71 -4.23 -1.64 10.09
C HIS A 71 -4.77 -0.76 8.96
N VAL A 72 -5.37 -1.35 7.91
CA VAL A 72 -6.03 -0.60 6.83
C VAL A 72 -7.16 0.29 7.36
N LYS A 73 -7.92 -0.17 8.35
CA LYS A 73 -8.97 0.62 8.98
C LYS A 73 -8.40 1.85 9.71
N ASN A 74 -7.30 1.69 10.44
CA ASN A 74 -6.65 2.80 11.15
C ASN A 74 -6.06 3.82 10.15
N LEU A 75 -5.40 3.36 9.09
CA LEU A 75 -4.90 4.23 8.02
C LEU A 75 -6.03 5.06 7.37
N ARG A 76 -7.19 4.46 7.14
CA ARG A 76 -8.35 5.19 6.60
C ARG A 76 -8.84 6.27 7.55
N LYS A 77 -8.94 5.97 8.85
CA LYS A 77 -9.34 6.96 9.86
C LYS A 77 -8.40 8.15 9.88
N GLU A 78 -7.09 7.93 9.93
CA GLU A 78 -6.13 9.04 9.94
C GLU A 78 -6.19 9.87 8.67
N ARG A 79 -6.28 9.21 7.51
CA ARG A 79 -6.44 9.90 6.23
C ARG A 79 -7.69 10.78 6.22
N ASP A 80 -8.80 10.30 6.78
CA ASP A 80 -10.04 11.05 6.83
C ASP A 80 -9.93 12.25 7.80
N THR A 81 -9.21 12.11 8.92
CA THR A 81 -8.85 13.22 9.82
C THR A 81 -7.98 14.26 9.11
N ILE A 82 -6.89 13.84 8.46
CA ILE A 82 -6.00 14.74 7.71
C ILE A 82 -6.79 15.51 6.65
N ASN A 83 -7.68 14.83 5.92
CA ASN A 83 -8.51 15.49 4.92
C ASN A 83 -9.42 16.55 5.52
N ARG A 84 -10.05 16.26 6.67
CA ARG A 84 -10.88 17.22 7.37
C ARG A 84 -10.07 18.45 7.80
N ILE A 85 -8.87 18.25 8.33
CA ILE A 85 -7.98 19.32 8.77
C ILE A 85 -7.52 20.16 7.57
N ASN A 86 -7.14 19.52 6.46
CA ASN A 86 -6.76 20.22 5.22
C ASN A 86 -7.88 21.13 4.69
N ILE A 87 -9.15 20.73 4.81
CA ILE A 87 -10.28 21.59 4.43
C ILE A 87 -10.35 22.84 5.33
N GLN A 88 -10.07 22.71 6.63
CA GLN A 88 -10.05 23.85 7.55
C GLN A 88 -8.87 24.78 7.25
N PHE A 89 -7.68 24.25 7.01
CA PHE A 89 -6.53 25.05 6.56
C PHE A 89 -6.83 25.79 5.27
N ALA A 90 -7.42 25.12 4.29
CA ALA A 90 -7.82 25.71 3.03
C ALA A 90 -8.84 26.85 3.22
N LYS A 91 -9.79 26.70 4.14
CA LYS A 91 -10.76 27.74 4.50
C LYS A 91 -10.09 28.93 5.20
N PHE A 92 -9.18 28.70 6.14
CA PHE A 92 -8.42 29.74 6.82
C PHE A 92 -7.56 30.54 5.84
N LEU A 93 -6.78 29.88 4.98
CA LEU A 93 -5.94 30.54 3.98
C LEU A 93 -6.73 31.45 3.04
N ARG A 94 -7.95 31.04 2.66
CA ARG A 94 -8.88 31.90 1.90
C ARG A 94 -9.34 33.12 2.71
N GLN A 95 -9.66 32.94 3.99
CA GLN A 95 -10.06 34.04 4.88
C GLN A 95 -8.93 35.08 5.05
N SER A 96 -7.69 34.62 5.09
CA SER A 96 -6.52 35.50 5.32
C SER A 96 -6.08 36.31 4.09
N VAL A 97 -6.61 36.03 2.88
CA VAL A 97 -6.22 36.69 1.60
C VAL A 97 -4.69 36.63 1.33
N ILE A 98 -3.96 35.70 1.97
CA ILE A 98 -2.49 35.58 1.84
C ILE A 98 -2.08 34.84 0.55
N ALA A 99 -2.99 34.12 -0.11
CA ALA A 99 -2.72 33.51 -1.42
C ALA A 99 -3.99 33.37 -2.27
N PRO A 100 -3.95 33.56 -3.60
CA PRO A 100 -4.89 32.88 -4.49
C PRO A 100 -4.80 31.40 -4.14
N PHE A 101 -5.92 30.80 -3.73
CA PHE A 101 -6.05 29.41 -3.30
C PHE A 101 -4.96 28.49 -3.90
N ASN A 102 -3.93 28.22 -3.10
CA ASN A 102 -2.66 27.64 -3.56
C ASN A 102 -2.91 26.25 -4.17
N ASP A 103 -2.61 26.14 -5.45
CA ASP A 103 -2.64 24.95 -6.31
C ASP A 103 -1.76 23.80 -5.79
N VAL A 104 -0.83 24.06 -4.87
CA VAL A 104 0.06 23.06 -4.25
C VAL A 104 -0.67 21.82 -3.70
N TYR A 105 -1.88 21.95 -3.15
CA TYR A 105 -2.63 20.76 -2.71
C TYR A 105 -3.25 19.97 -3.87
N ALA A 106 -3.63 20.64 -4.96
CA ALA A 106 -4.01 19.98 -6.20
C ALA A 106 -2.78 19.30 -6.82
N ASP A 107 -1.62 19.96 -6.84
CA ASP A 107 -0.35 19.40 -7.32
C ASP A 107 0.07 18.15 -6.53
N TYR A 108 -0.12 18.17 -5.20
CA TYR A 108 0.12 17.01 -4.33
C TYR A 108 -0.76 15.80 -4.70
N LEU A 109 -2.00 16.05 -5.08
CA LEU A 109 -2.91 14.98 -5.48
C LEU A 109 -2.64 14.51 -6.91
N ASP A 110 -2.25 15.42 -7.80
CA ASP A 110 -1.77 15.11 -9.15
C ASP A 110 -0.51 14.24 -9.12
N HIS A 111 0.40 14.46 -8.16
CA HIS A 111 1.59 13.64 -7.97
C HIS A 111 1.24 12.15 -7.82
N PHE A 112 0.22 11.79 -7.02
CA PHE A 112 -0.19 10.39 -6.88
C PHE A 112 -0.77 9.80 -8.17
N ILE A 113 -1.49 10.60 -8.96
CA ILE A 113 -1.99 10.17 -10.27
C ILE A 113 -0.83 9.92 -11.23
N GLN A 114 0.19 10.78 -11.20
CA GLN A 114 1.40 10.63 -12.01
C GLN A 114 2.18 9.37 -11.61
N GLU A 115 2.38 9.11 -10.31
CA GLU A 115 3.02 7.88 -9.84
C GLU A 115 2.29 6.62 -10.32
N GLU A 116 0.95 6.61 -10.26
CA GLU A 116 0.16 5.48 -10.75
C GLU A 116 0.23 5.33 -12.27
N LYS A 117 0.29 6.43 -13.03
CA LYS A 117 0.53 6.40 -14.49
C LYS A 117 1.91 5.82 -14.82
N ILE A 118 2.94 6.15 -14.03
CA ILE A 118 4.29 5.58 -14.18
C ILE A 118 4.24 4.06 -13.91
N LYS A 119 3.57 3.61 -12.85
CA LYS A 119 3.42 2.17 -12.54
C LYS A 119 2.68 1.42 -13.65
N LYS A 120 1.64 2.02 -14.22
CA LYS A 120 0.93 1.47 -15.40
C LYS A 120 1.87 1.32 -16.59
N ALA A 121 2.64 2.36 -16.92
CA ALA A 121 3.56 2.34 -18.05
C ALA A 121 4.61 1.22 -17.96
N HIS A 122 5.08 0.93 -16.73
CA HIS A 122 6.06 -0.14 -16.49
C HIS A 122 5.45 -1.56 -16.50
N ASN A 123 4.13 -1.71 -16.33
CA ASN A 123 3.47 -3.02 -16.21
C ASN A 123 2.16 -3.12 -17.02
N LEU A 124 2.21 -2.75 -18.31
CA LEU A 124 1.03 -2.64 -19.18
C LEU A 124 0.13 -3.91 -19.20
N SER A 125 0.72 -5.10 -19.19
CA SER A 125 -0.01 -6.37 -19.34
C SER A 125 -0.73 -6.84 -18.06
N ASN A 126 -0.38 -6.31 -16.89
CA ASN A 126 -0.90 -6.80 -15.61
C ASN A 126 -1.45 -5.66 -14.72
N TYR A 127 -1.51 -4.44 -15.25
CA TYR A 127 -2.03 -3.30 -14.53
C TYR A 127 -3.56 -3.30 -14.53
N ASN A 128 -4.15 -3.09 -13.36
CA ASN A 128 -5.59 -2.98 -13.22
C ASN A 128 -6.04 -1.53 -13.42
N ASP A 129 -6.59 -1.22 -14.59
CA ASP A 129 -7.10 0.12 -14.93
C ASP A 129 -8.17 0.67 -13.97
N LYS A 130 -8.82 -0.19 -13.17
CA LYS A 130 -9.76 0.26 -12.14
C LYS A 130 -9.06 1.04 -11.02
N VAL A 131 -7.77 0.82 -10.80
CA VAL A 131 -6.97 1.52 -9.78
C VAL A 131 -6.79 2.99 -10.17
N LEU A 132 -6.27 3.26 -11.37
CA LEU A 132 -6.07 4.61 -11.87
C LEU A 132 -7.39 5.39 -11.97
N LYS A 133 -8.43 4.78 -12.55
CA LYS A 133 -9.76 5.41 -12.64
C LYS A 133 -10.37 5.68 -11.26
N GLY A 134 -10.11 4.79 -10.29
CA GLY A 134 -10.52 4.99 -8.91
C GLY A 134 -9.83 6.18 -8.27
N LEU A 135 -8.52 6.33 -8.48
CA LEU A 135 -7.73 7.46 -8.00
C LEU A 135 -8.22 8.80 -8.58
N GLU A 136 -8.40 8.86 -9.89
CA GLU A 136 -8.89 10.07 -10.59
C GLU A 136 -10.27 10.48 -10.06
N ARG A 137 -11.17 9.52 -9.83
CA ARG A 137 -12.49 9.80 -9.26
C ARG A 137 -12.40 10.35 -7.85
N VAL A 138 -11.60 9.71 -6.98
CA VAL A 138 -11.41 10.16 -5.59
C VAL A 138 -10.82 11.57 -5.56
N TYR A 139 -9.86 11.86 -6.44
CA TYR A 139 -9.25 13.17 -6.57
C TYR A 139 -10.27 14.25 -6.94
N LEU A 140 -11.03 14.04 -8.02
CA LEU A 140 -12.05 14.99 -8.47
C LEU A 140 -13.09 15.25 -7.39
N THR A 141 -13.59 14.19 -6.72
CA THR A 141 -14.53 14.34 -5.60
C THR A 141 -13.92 15.16 -4.45
N LYS A 142 -12.62 15.01 -4.18
CA LYS A 142 -11.93 15.75 -3.11
C LYS A 142 -11.77 17.23 -3.46
N ILE A 143 -11.37 17.55 -4.69
CA ILE A 143 -11.32 18.93 -5.19
C ILE A 143 -12.71 19.55 -5.14
N GLU A 144 -13.74 18.86 -5.62
CA GLU A 144 -15.12 19.36 -5.59
C GLU A 144 -15.61 19.58 -4.15
N SER A 145 -15.30 18.68 -3.23
CA SER A 145 -15.68 18.83 -1.82
C SER A 145 -15.03 20.08 -1.21
N ILE A 146 -13.76 20.32 -1.53
CA ILE A 146 -13.03 21.51 -1.09
C ILE A 146 -13.63 22.77 -1.73
N LYS A 147 -13.82 22.79 -3.05
CA LYS A 147 -14.45 23.90 -3.78
C LYS A 147 -15.85 24.22 -3.26
N ASN A 148 -16.66 23.19 -2.96
CA ASN A 148 -18.01 23.34 -2.44
C ASN A 148 -18.04 23.85 -0.99
N ALA A 149 -17.14 23.34 -0.13
CA ALA A 149 -16.96 23.85 1.23
C ALA A 149 -16.52 25.32 1.24
N ILE A 150 -15.82 25.73 0.18
CA ILE A 150 -15.28 27.06 -0.01
C ILE A 150 -16.27 28.01 -0.71
N GLY A 151 -17.13 27.53 -1.62
CA GLY A 151 -18.03 28.35 -2.44
C GLY A 151 -19.43 28.60 -1.86
N LYS A 152 -19.84 27.91 -0.79
CA LYS A 152 -21.11 28.18 -0.10
C LYS A 152 -20.96 29.35 0.88
N ASP A 153 -21.00 30.57 0.33
CA ASP A 153 -20.76 31.86 0.98
C ASP A 153 -21.94 32.47 1.79
N HIS A 154 -22.80 31.68 2.46
CA HIS A 154 -23.96 32.28 3.19
C HIS A 154 -24.09 31.99 4.68
N SER A 155 -23.02 31.53 5.33
CA SER A 155 -22.94 31.63 6.79
C SER A 155 -21.52 31.98 7.22
N PHE A 156 -21.34 33.26 7.55
CA PHE A 156 -20.24 33.80 8.36
C PHE A 156 -20.23 33.20 9.80
N GLU A 157 -20.64 31.95 10.00
CA GLU A 157 -20.81 31.39 11.35
C GLU A 157 -19.58 30.67 11.90
N GLN A 158 -18.47 30.62 11.16
CA GLN A 158 -17.19 30.22 11.76
C GLN A 158 -16.03 30.76 10.92
N LEU A 159 -15.56 31.96 11.25
CA LEU A 159 -14.17 32.34 10.99
C LEU A 159 -13.29 31.33 11.73
N ILE A 160 -12.29 30.78 11.05
CA ILE A 160 -11.31 29.92 11.71
C ILE A 160 -10.30 30.87 12.34
N SER A 161 -10.12 30.82 13.66
CA SER A 161 -9.13 31.66 14.31
C SER A 161 -7.72 31.06 14.16
N PRO A 162 -6.66 31.86 14.33
CA PRO A 162 -5.30 31.34 14.44
C PRO A 162 -5.15 30.26 15.54
N GLU A 163 -5.88 30.40 16.65
CA GLU A 163 -5.91 29.41 17.74
C GLU A 163 -6.55 28.08 17.27
N ASP A 164 -7.59 28.13 16.45
CA ASP A 164 -8.18 26.93 15.85
C ASP A 164 -7.16 26.21 14.96
N ILE A 165 -6.32 26.94 14.24
CA ILE A 165 -5.24 26.37 13.42
C ILE A 165 -4.21 25.66 14.30
N GLU A 166 -3.81 26.27 15.41
CA GLU A 166 -2.87 25.65 16.36
C GLU A 166 -3.45 24.36 16.95
N MET A 167 -4.74 24.35 17.32
CA MET A 167 -5.42 23.14 17.78
C MET A 167 -5.43 22.04 16.71
N LEU A 168 -5.69 22.38 15.45
CA LEU A 168 -5.67 21.42 14.34
C LEU A 168 -4.26 20.86 14.07
N VAL A 169 -3.21 21.68 14.23
CA VAL A 169 -1.82 21.22 14.14
C VAL A 169 -1.50 20.24 15.27
N GLN A 170 -1.90 20.53 16.51
CA GLN A 170 -1.72 19.59 17.62
C GLN A 170 -2.48 18.29 17.41
N GLU A 171 -3.68 18.36 16.81
CA GLU A 171 -4.45 17.17 16.43
C GLU A 171 -3.68 16.32 15.41
N LEU A 172 -3.05 16.93 14.40
CA LEU A 172 -2.21 16.21 13.43
C LEU A 172 -1.04 15.51 14.10
N TYR A 173 -0.38 16.15 15.07
CA TYR A 173 0.73 15.55 15.80
C TYR A 173 0.31 14.44 16.77
N SER A 174 -0.96 14.43 17.18
CA SER A 174 -1.53 13.39 18.04
C SER A 174 -1.90 12.09 17.29
N LEU A 175 -1.82 12.06 15.95
CA LEU A 175 -2.15 10.86 15.16
C LEU A 175 -1.24 9.67 15.49
N GLU A 176 -1.85 8.49 15.62
CA GLU A 176 -1.23 7.27 16.15
C GLU A 176 -0.12 6.72 15.24
N LEU A 177 -0.31 6.75 13.92
CA LEU A 177 0.60 6.19 12.93
C LEU A 177 1.53 7.26 12.35
N TYR A 178 0.99 8.40 11.93
CA TYR A 178 1.75 9.44 11.23
C TYR A 178 2.01 10.72 12.03
N GLY A 179 1.44 10.90 13.21
CA GLY A 179 1.55 12.15 13.95
C GLY A 179 2.99 12.50 14.35
N ALA A 180 3.72 11.51 14.87
CA ALA A 180 5.13 11.68 15.22
C ALA A 180 6.01 11.99 13.99
N ALA A 181 5.70 11.39 12.83
CA ALA A 181 6.43 11.64 11.59
C ALA A 181 6.17 13.06 11.06
N LEU A 182 4.91 13.52 11.10
CA LEU A 182 4.53 14.87 10.71
C LEU A 182 5.20 15.92 11.60
N LYS A 183 5.19 15.71 12.92
CA LYS A 183 5.87 16.59 13.87
C LYS A 183 7.36 16.70 13.57
N LYS A 184 8.03 15.56 13.37
CA LYS A 184 9.45 15.52 13.05
C LYS A 184 9.77 16.25 11.73
N ALA A 185 8.95 16.06 10.70
CA ALA A 185 9.15 16.74 9.42
C ALA A 185 9.05 18.26 9.57
N ASN A 186 8.04 18.74 10.29
CA ASN A 186 7.85 20.16 10.57
C ASN A 186 9.00 20.75 11.41
N ASP A 187 9.46 20.04 12.45
CA ASP A 187 10.56 20.49 13.30
C ASP A 187 11.88 20.66 12.51
N ILE A 188 12.13 19.77 11.53
CA ILE A 188 13.29 19.87 10.62
C ILE A 188 13.17 21.11 9.74
N GLU A 189 12.00 21.36 9.17
CA GLU A 189 11.77 22.48 8.26
C GLU A 189 11.90 23.83 8.97
N ILE A 190 11.26 23.99 10.13
CA ILE A 190 11.42 25.16 11.00
C ILE A 190 12.89 25.39 11.36
N SER A 191 13.62 24.32 11.69
CA SER A 191 15.05 24.42 11.99
C SER A 191 15.83 24.93 10.76
N SER A 192 15.57 24.39 9.57
CA SER A 192 16.24 24.79 8.33
C SER A 192 15.98 26.24 7.93
N GLU A 193 14.75 26.74 8.11
CA GLU A 193 14.38 28.13 7.86
C GLU A 193 15.06 29.07 8.85
N ASN A 194 15.11 28.69 10.13
CA ASN A 194 15.82 29.45 11.16
C ASN A 194 17.32 29.57 10.86
N PHE A 195 17.96 28.50 10.39
CA PHE A 195 19.36 28.56 9.94
C PHE A 195 19.55 29.45 8.71
N ALA A 196 18.64 29.39 7.73
CA ALA A 196 18.70 30.21 6.52
C ALA A 196 18.44 31.71 6.79
N PHE A 197 17.63 32.04 7.80
CA PHE A 197 17.37 33.41 8.21
C PHE A 197 18.57 34.03 8.96
N LEU A 198 19.24 33.25 9.83
CA LEU A 198 20.42 33.68 10.57
C LEU A 198 21.65 33.93 9.66
N ASP A 199 21.80 33.14 8.59
CA ASP A 199 22.89 33.34 7.61
C ASP A 199 22.71 34.64 6.79
N LYS A 200 21.46 35.06 6.57
CA LYS A 200 21.14 36.35 5.92
C LYS A 200 21.32 37.55 6.84
N SER A 201 21.09 37.42 8.15
CA SER A 201 21.30 38.52 9.10
C SER A 201 22.78 38.78 9.40
N ASN A 202 23.65 37.78 9.24
CA ASN A 202 25.09 37.91 9.47
C ASN A 202 25.89 38.41 8.26
N ASN A 203 25.25 38.62 7.10
CA ASN A 203 25.86 39.19 5.90
C ASN A 203 25.26 40.57 5.55
N GLY A 204 25.46 41.55 6.45
CA GLY A 204 25.36 42.98 6.11
C GLY A 204 26.56 43.45 5.27
N PRO A 205 26.47 44.57 4.53
CA PRO A 205 27.44 44.91 3.50
C PRO A 205 28.85 45.06 4.09
N MET A 206 29.78 44.29 3.53
CA MET A 206 31.22 44.40 3.79
C MET A 206 31.64 45.85 3.60
N ARG A 207 31.87 46.55 4.71
CA ARG A 207 32.53 47.85 4.70
C ARG A 207 33.96 47.60 4.26
N GLU A 208 34.25 47.94 3.01
CA GLU A 208 35.59 48.02 2.44
C GLU A 208 36.47 48.84 3.39
N LYS A 209 37.33 48.15 4.16
CA LYS A 209 38.49 48.78 4.77
C LYS A 209 39.65 48.61 3.82
N VAL A 210 39.82 49.61 2.97
CA VAL A 210 41.04 49.84 2.20
C VAL A 210 42.13 50.32 3.16
N GLY A 211 43.34 49.74 3.04
CA GLY A 211 44.58 50.13 3.73
C GLY A 211 44.97 49.14 4.84
N THR A 212 46.17 48.56 4.90
CA THR A 212 47.46 48.91 4.28
C THR A 212 48.38 47.70 4.37
N MET A 213 49.30 47.58 3.40
CA MET A 213 50.31 46.54 3.25
C MET A 213 51.12 46.28 4.54
N GLN A 214 51.50 45.02 4.78
CA GLN A 214 52.91 44.67 4.96
C GLN A 214 53.19 43.18 4.70
N SER A 215 54.29 42.98 4.00
CA SER A 215 54.87 41.76 3.45
C SER A 215 55.49 40.89 4.55
N GLN A 216 55.45 39.56 4.42
CA GLN A 216 56.65 38.75 4.22
C GLN A 216 56.34 37.25 4.12
N LYS A 217 56.76 36.68 2.99
CA LYS A 217 56.96 35.25 2.78
C LYS A 217 58.12 34.77 3.65
N HIS A 218 57.98 33.64 4.32
CA HIS A 218 59.09 32.71 4.51
C HIS A 218 58.59 31.26 4.53
N TYR A 219 59.12 30.49 3.57
CA TYR A 219 59.09 29.03 3.52
C TYR A 219 60.12 28.45 4.51
N SER A 220 59.77 27.37 5.18
CA SER A 220 60.61 26.17 5.39
C SER A 220 59.82 25.14 6.22
N SER A 221 59.54 23.92 5.77
CA SER A 221 60.41 22.77 5.44
C SER A 221 60.29 21.72 6.55
N SER A 222 60.00 20.47 6.18
CA SER A 222 60.29 19.23 6.93
C SER A 222 59.54 19.02 8.27
N SER A 223 59.15 17.82 8.69
CA SER A 223 59.29 16.45 8.17
C SER A 223 58.53 15.51 9.12
N LEU A 224 58.14 14.34 8.60
CA LEU A 224 58.15 13.03 9.30
C LEU A 224 57.37 12.93 10.63
N PHE A 225 56.24 12.23 10.60
CA PHE A 225 56.15 10.81 10.95
C PHE A 225 54.83 10.24 10.44
#